data_AF-A0A9D6F6G4-F1
#
_entry.id   AF-A0A9D6F6G4-F1
#
_cell.length_a   1.000
_cell.length_b   1.000
_cell.length_c   1.000
_cell.angle_alpha   90.00
_cell.angle_beta   90.00
_cell.angle_gamma   90.00
#
_symmetry.space_group_name_H-M   'P 1'
#
loop_
_entity.id
_entity.type
_entity.pdbx_description
1 polymer ?
#
loop_
_entity_poly.entity_id
_entity_poly.type
_entity_poly.pdbx_seq_one_letter_code
_entity_poly.pdbx_strand_id
1 'polypeptide(L)'
;MRSMRPWFVYAMLVLLVSLAEGLLPVNAQNTATQKTGTPETGYAVKKPIFGGACKVCPWGSIAQIVKEAMKPYGWDVQICYNCAGGPQEARLVAGAKMPPPLTQATFDRYKTLGISPNQVLPPPNGPVDFGVTTTGFLWWAYQGTHPFAGEGPKQNLRLLAVLQSPMYLIVAVKADLGITDLGQIKQKRWPIRILWDKGLNDDTAVDVLAYYGLTQEAIEAAGGHVGSGILLAERTNFDAIIHEGGLTNAPEFNVWNEVSQKYDLRYLQLPEDLLAKLAKDWDMERRNLPNGLFRGLDHAIPTVAYLGHAIYGRTDMPDDFAYTVAKAMDEHQDLLPWSHESYSYNPRTVWKNYGVPLHPGAARYYRARGYMK
;
A
#
# COMPACT_ATOMS: atom_id res chain seq x y z
N MET A 1 78.16 34.18 -19.25
CA MET A 1 77.17 35.18 -18.77
C MET A 1 76.57 34.64 -17.48
N ARG A 2 77.11 35.08 -16.32
CA ARG A 2 76.41 35.79 -15.22
C ARG A 2 75.14 35.05 -14.73
N SER A 3 75.19 34.31 -13.62
CA SER A 3 75.03 34.75 -12.19
C SER A 3 73.54 34.81 -11.81
N MET A 4 72.98 34.35 -10.68
CA MET A 4 73.36 33.90 -9.32
C MET A 4 72.27 32.88 -8.89
N ARG A 5 72.48 31.73 -8.23
CA ARG A 5 72.93 31.42 -6.84
C ARG A 5 72.03 31.93 -5.69
N PRO A 6 71.93 31.14 -4.58
CA PRO A 6 70.73 30.81 -3.79
C PRO A 6 70.77 31.44 -2.37
N TRP A 7 69.94 31.01 -1.40
CA TRP A 7 70.22 30.99 0.08
C TRP A 7 69.09 30.21 0.82
N PHE A 8 69.39 29.07 1.49
CA PHE A 8 69.79 28.88 2.92
C PHE A 8 68.63 29.08 3.92
N VAL A 9 68.03 28.04 4.55
CA VAL A 9 68.46 27.11 5.64
C VAL A 9 67.80 27.47 6.99
N TYR A 10 67.28 26.45 7.70
CA TYR A 10 67.31 26.18 9.17
C TYR A 10 66.08 25.29 9.51
N ALA A 11 66.18 23.96 9.67
CA ALA A 11 66.86 23.12 10.66
C ALA A 11 66.00 22.80 11.91
N MET A 12 65.73 21.49 12.07
CA MET A 12 65.61 20.66 13.29
C MET A 12 64.88 21.21 14.53
N LEU A 13 63.94 20.42 15.09
CA LEU A 13 64.25 19.50 16.20
C LEU A 13 63.08 18.57 16.58
N VAL A 14 63.50 17.33 16.82
CA VAL A 14 62.81 16.16 17.38
C VAL A 14 62.37 16.40 18.83
N LEU A 15 61.22 15.86 19.25
CA LEU A 15 61.13 15.04 20.48
C LEU A 15 59.78 14.30 20.65
N LEU A 16 59.93 13.00 20.85
CA LEU A 16 58.94 11.99 21.22
C LEU A 16 58.40 12.23 22.64
N VAL A 17 57.10 12.01 22.85
CA VAL A 17 56.58 11.42 24.10
C VAL A 17 55.51 10.40 23.74
N SER A 18 55.65 9.26 24.41
CA SER A 18 55.00 7.97 24.18
C SER A 18 53.76 7.78 25.07
N LEU A 19 52.92 6.83 24.63
CA LEU A 19 52.14 5.87 25.42
C LEU A 19 50.81 6.32 26.07
N ALA A 20 49.75 5.84 25.42
CA ALA A 20 48.75 4.89 25.94
C ALA A 20 47.97 5.22 27.22
N GLU A 21 46.66 5.40 27.03
CA GLU A 21 45.53 4.98 27.87
C GLU A 21 44.30 5.40 27.04
N GLY A 22 43.33 4.58 26.69
CA GLY A 22 42.56 3.63 27.47
C GLY A 22 41.14 3.69 26.88
N LEU A 23 40.48 2.54 26.81
CA LEU A 23 39.13 2.36 26.29
C LEU A 23 38.15 3.39 26.87
N LEU A 24 37.39 4.09 26.01
CA LEU A 24 36.16 4.76 26.41
C LEU A 24 34.95 3.97 25.88
N PRO A 25 33.99 3.62 26.76
CA PRO A 25 32.85 2.80 26.39
C PRO A 25 31.85 3.62 25.55
N VAL A 26 31.26 2.94 24.57
CA VAL A 26 29.98 3.33 23.95
C VAL A 26 28.93 3.31 25.06
N ASN A 27 28.68 4.46 25.67
CA ASN A 27 27.59 4.60 26.63
C ASN A 27 26.34 5.06 25.88
N ALA A 28 25.47 4.08 25.64
CA ALA A 28 24.07 4.29 25.32
C ALA A 28 23.40 5.03 26.47
N GLN A 29 22.86 6.21 26.20
CA GLN A 29 21.74 6.82 26.92
C GLN A 29 21.33 8.11 26.16
N ASN A 30 20.63 7.94 25.05
CA ASN A 30 19.73 8.99 24.56
C ASN A 30 18.44 8.89 25.39
N THR A 31 18.48 9.38 26.62
CA THR A 31 17.28 9.85 27.30
C THR A 31 16.79 11.07 26.54
N ALA A 32 15.91 10.84 25.57
CA ALA A 32 15.15 11.90 24.91
C ALA A 32 14.36 12.64 26.00
N THR A 33 14.93 13.73 26.48
CA THR A 33 14.25 14.73 27.28
C THR A 33 13.16 15.28 26.37
N GLN A 34 11.89 14.96 26.66
CA GLN A 34 10.75 15.62 26.04
C GLN A 34 10.86 17.12 26.32
N LYS A 35 11.40 17.87 25.35
CA LYS A 35 11.26 19.31 25.33
C LYS A 35 9.77 19.60 25.16
N THR A 36 9.21 20.36 26.09
CA THR A 36 7.92 21.05 26.02
C THR A 36 7.96 22.13 24.92
N GLY A 37 8.20 21.71 23.68
CA GLY A 37 8.11 22.56 22.50
C GLY A 37 6.68 22.55 21.94
N THR A 38 6.30 23.64 21.28
CA THR A 38 5.09 23.68 20.44
C THR A 38 5.07 22.48 19.50
N PRO A 39 3.94 21.76 19.35
CA PRO A 39 3.86 20.62 18.44
C PRO A 39 4.33 21.00 17.03
N GLU A 40 5.28 20.25 16.47
CA GLU A 40 5.78 20.47 15.09
C GLU A 40 4.78 19.98 14.04
N THR A 41 3.87 19.10 14.44
CA THR A 41 2.86 18.42 13.60
C THR A 41 1.51 18.35 14.30
N GLY A 42 0.48 17.92 13.57
CA GLY A 42 -0.89 17.74 14.05
C GLY A 42 -1.86 18.84 13.60
N TYR A 43 -3.14 18.65 13.94
CA TYR A 43 -4.23 19.51 13.49
C TYR A 43 -4.11 20.96 14.00
N ALA A 44 -3.66 21.17 15.24
CA ALA A 44 -3.59 22.47 15.89
C ALA A 44 -2.63 23.45 15.19
N VAL A 45 -1.60 22.93 14.53
CA VAL A 45 -0.60 23.71 13.78
C VAL A 45 -0.76 23.57 12.26
N LYS A 46 -1.90 23.01 11.82
CA LYS A 46 -2.23 22.72 10.42
C LYS A 46 -1.20 21.86 9.67
N LYS A 47 -0.51 20.97 10.39
CA LYS A 47 0.49 20.04 9.84
C LYS A 47 0.19 18.58 10.18
N PRO A 48 -1.01 18.06 9.86
CA PRO A 48 -1.35 16.69 10.18
C PRO A 48 -0.51 15.70 9.39
N ILE A 49 -0.23 14.54 9.97
CA ILE A 49 0.51 13.46 9.34
C ILE A 49 -0.46 12.48 8.66
N PHE A 50 -0.35 12.39 7.35
CA PHE A 50 -1.04 11.42 6.52
C PHE A 50 -0.24 10.12 6.41
N GLY A 51 -0.88 9.00 6.77
CA GLY A 51 -0.36 7.66 6.55
C GLY A 51 -0.44 7.26 5.08
N GLY A 52 0.71 7.25 4.40
CA GLY A 52 0.85 6.78 3.02
C GLY A 52 1.85 5.63 2.91
N ALA A 53 1.92 5.02 1.73
CA ALA A 53 2.95 4.03 1.39
C ALA A 53 4.06 4.73 0.58
N CYS A 54 4.86 3.97 -0.17
CA CYS A 54 5.90 4.55 -1.02
C CYS A 54 5.33 5.55 -2.04
N LYS A 55 6.15 6.47 -2.57
CA LYS A 55 5.71 7.50 -3.53
C LYS A 55 4.99 6.97 -4.78
N VAL A 56 5.35 5.76 -5.20
CA VAL A 56 4.83 5.08 -6.40
C VAL A 56 3.81 3.99 -6.07
N CYS A 57 3.43 3.88 -4.80
CA CYS A 57 2.40 2.99 -4.33
C CYS A 57 1.04 3.74 -4.34
N PRO A 58 -0.11 3.06 -4.48
CA PRO A 58 -1.42 3.72 -4.58
C PRO A 58 -1.66 4.72 -3.44
N TRP A 59 -1.42 4.26 -2.21
CA TRP A 59 -1.64 5.04 -0.99
C TRP A 59 -0.70 6.25 -0.89
N GLY A 60 0.54 6.13 -1.38
CA GLY A 60 1.47 7.26 -1.42
C GLY A 60 1.14 8.26 -2.53
N SER A 61 0.57 7.80 -3.64
CA SER A 61 0.02 8.68 -4.68
C SER A 61 -1.16 9.47 -4.14
N ILE A 62 -2.12 8.81 -3.49
CA ILE A 62 -3.29 9.48 -2.91
C ILE A 62 -2.84 10.46 -1.83
N ALA A 63 -1.81 10.12 -1.04
CA ALA A 63 -1.21 11.07 -0.10
C ALA A 63 -0.71 12.36 -0.78
N GLN A 64 -0.12 12.27 -1.98
CA GLN A 64 0.28 13.47 -2.74
C GLN A 64 -0.94 14.29 -3.16
N ILE A 65 -1.96 13.61 -3.70
CA ILE A 65 -3.19 14.26 -4.16
C ILE A 65 -3.85 14.99 -3.00
N VAL A 66 -4.02 14.32 -1.84
CA VAL A 66 -4.58 14.93 -0.64
C VAL A 66 -3.74 16.13 -0.19
N LYS A 67 -2.41 16.02 -0.19
CA LYS A 67 -1.53 17.13 0.18
C LYS A 67 -1.73 18.35 -0.73
N GLU A 68 -1.73 18.16 -2.04
CA GLU A 68 -1.91 19.26 -3.00
C GLU A 68 -3.34 19.82 -2.95
N ALA A 69 -4.35 18.97 -2.83
CA ALA A 69 -5.76 19.39 -2.70
C ALA A 69 -6.01 20.19 -1.42
N MET A 70 -5.29 19.89 -0.33
CA MET A 70 -5.49 20.55 0.97
C MET A 70 -4.75 21.90 1.09
N LYS A 71 -3.73 22.12 0.26
CA LYS A 71 -2.86 23.30 0.30
C LYS A 71 -3.60 24.63 0.10
N PRO A 72 -4.56 24.78 -0.83
CA PRO A 72 -5.35 26.01 -0.97
C PRO A 72 -6.17 26.38 0.28
N TYR A 73 -6.47 25.42 1.14
CA TYR A 73 -7.19 25.64 2.40
C TYR A 73 -6.25 25.91 3.60
N GLY A 74 -4.95 26.11 3.34
CA GLY A 74 -3.94 26.49 4.32
C GLY A 74 -3.43 25.34 5.20
N TRP A 75 -3.56 24.10 4.72
CA TRP A 75 -3.02 22.91 5.39
C TRP A 75 -1.72 22.46 4.74
N ASP A 76 -0.72 22.17 5.56
CA ASP A 76 0.57 21.61 5.14
C ASP A 76 0.61 20.14 5.57
N VAL A 77 -0.03 19.28 4.78
CA VAL A 77 -0.10 17.84 5.08
C VAL A 77 1.30 17.22 5.00
N GLN A 78 1.73 16.63 6.10
CA GLN A 78 2.96 15.86 6.18
C GLN A 78 2.67 14.42 5.75
N ILE A 79 3.57 13.77 5.02
CA ILE A 79 3.33 12.43 4.48
C ILE A 79 4.33 11.46 5.09
N CYS A 80 3.83 10.42 5.74
CA CYS A 80 4.65 9.28 6.10
C CYS A 80 4.57 8.25 4.97
N TYR A 81 5.66 8.03 4.22
CA TYR A 81 5.70 7.10 3.08
C TYR A 81 5.97 5.62 3.47
N ASN A 82 6.01 5.32 4.76
CA ASN A 82 6.21 3.97 5.31
C ASN A 82 5.16 3.66 6.40
N CYS A 83 4.02 4.35 6.36
CA CYS A 83 2.94 4.18 7.33
C CYS A 83 1.72 3.46 6.76
N ALA A 84 1.71 3.19 5.45
CA ALA A 84 0.67 2.42 4.78
C ALA A 84 1.18 1.15 4.11
N GLY A 85 0.23 0.29 3.73
CA GLY A 85 0.47 -1.03 3.15
C GLY A 85 -0.09 -2.13 4.05
N GLY A 86 -1.07 -2.87 3.52
CA GLY A 86 -1.75 -3.92 4.26
C GLY A 86 -2.43 -3.42 5.55
N PRO A 87 -2.47 -4.24 6.62
CA PRO A 87 -3.19 -3.90 7.85
C PRO A 87 -2.45 -2.93 8.79
N GLN A 88 -1.20 -2.55 8.50
CA GLN A 88 -0.39 -1.70 9.38
C GLN A 88 -1.00 -0.31 9.55
N GLU A 89 -1.48 0.27 8.45
CA GLU A 89 -1.93 1.66 8.41
C GLU A 89 -3.10 1.92 9.35
N ALA A 90 -4.12 1.06 9.29
CA ALA A 90 -5.28 1.12 10.17
C ALA A 90 -4.89 1.03 11.64
N ARG A 91 -3.85 0.26 11.98
CA ARG A 91 -3.33 0.20 13.36
C ARG A 91 -2.65 1.50 13.79
N LEU A 92 -1.92 2.14 12.89
CA LEU A 92 -1.23 3.41 13.18
C LEU A 92 -2.25 4.55 13.35
N VAL A 93 -3.18 4.69 12.40
CA VAL A 93 -4.23 5.72 12.45
C VAL A 93 -5.15 5.50 13.65
N ALA A 94 -5.67 4.28 13.86
CA ALA A 94 -6.58 4.00 14.97
C ALA A 94 -5.94 4.26 16.34
N GLY A 95 -4.64 3.98 16.48
CA GLY A 95 -3.93 4.14 17.75
C GLY A 95 -3.22 5.48 17.94
N ALA A 96 -3.34 6.42 16.99
CA ALA A 96 -2.53 7.65 16.96
C ALA A 96 -1.04 7.36 17.22
N LYS A 97 -0.51 6.33 16.56
CA LYS A 97 0.85 5.82 16.82
C LYS A 97 1.88 6.61 16.02
N MET A 98 3.09 6.70 16.57
CA MET A 98 4.24 7.19 15.82
C MET A 98 4.54 6.29 14.62
N PRO A 99 5.01 6.85 13.50
CA PRO A 99 5.55 6.10 12.39
C PRO A 99 6.59 5.07 12.84
N PRO A 100 6.62 3.88 12.22
CA PRO A 100 7.69 2.93 12.47
C PRO A 100 9.05 3.51 12.06
N PRO A 101 10.14 3.19 12.77
CA PRO A 101 11.47 3.58 12.34
C PRO A 101 11.81 2.88 11.01
N LEU A 102 12.60 3.56 10.17
CA LEU A 102 13.19 2.92 9.00
C LEU A 102 14.30 1.96 9.47
N THR A 103 14.19 0.70 9.08
CA THR A 103 15.16 -0.35 9.42
C THR A 103 15.81 -0.90 8.15
N GLN A 104 16.92 -1.63 8.26
CA GLN A 104 17.50 -2.33 7.11
C GLN A 104 16.48 -3.25 6.43
N ALA A 105 15.64 -3.94 7.21
CA ALA A 105 14.54 -4.75 6.68
C ALA A 105 13.54 -3.95 5.85
N THR A 106 13.29 -2.68 6.21
CA THR A 106 12.46 -1.76 5.41
C THR A 106 13.08 -1.52 4.03
N PHE A 107 14.39 -1.21 3.99
CA PHE A 107 15.11 -0.98 2.74
C PHE A 107 15.20 -2.26 1.89
N ASP A 108 15.44 -3.40 2.52
CA ASP A 108 15.52 -4.69 1.84
C ASP A 108 14.17 -5.05 1.19
N ARG A 109 13.07 -4.86 1.92
CA ARG A 109 11.71 -5.00 1.37
C ARG A 109 11.50 -4.07 0.17
N TYR A 110 11.83 -2.79 0.29
CA TYR A 110 11.64 -1.87 -0.84
C TYR A 110 12.50 -2.23 -2.05
N LYS A 111 13.70 -2.76 -1.83
CA LYS A 111 14.55 -3.26 -2.90
C LYS A 111 13.92 -4.44 -3.65
N THR A 112 13.24 -5.38 -2.96
CA THR A 112 12.56 -6.50 -3.65
C THR A 112 11.36 -6.04 -4.48
N LEU A 113 10.78 -4.89 -4.14
CA LEU A 113 9.72 -4.22 -4.88
C LEU A 113 10.23 -3.34 -6.05
N GLY A 114 11.55 -3.25 -6.24
CA GLY A 114 12.16 -2.37 -7.24
C GLY A 114 12.13 -0.88 -6.88
N ILE A 115 11.87 -0.55 -5.61
CA ILE A 115 11.90 0.83 -5.10
C ILE A 115 13.32 1.20 -4.69
N SER A 116 13.81 2.32 -5.20
CA SER A 116 15.17 2.79 -4.92
C SER A 116 15.27 3.34 -3.49
N PRO A 117 16.39 3.11 -2.76
CA PRO A 117 16.58 3.61 -1.39
C PRO A 117 16.38 5.12 -1.23
N ASN A 118 16.67 5.92 -2.26
CA ASN A 118 16.46 7.38 -2.25
C ASN A 118 14.97 7.79 -2.31
N GLN A 119 14.06 6.86 -2.62
CA GLN A 119 12.61 7.07 -2.57
C GLN A 119 12.04 6.77 -1.19
N VAL A 120 12.83 6.16 -0.30
CA VAL A 120 12.47 5.88 1.09
C VAL A 120 12.80 7.11 1.93
N LEU A 121 11.78 7.86 2.30
CA LEU A 121 11.94 9.12 3.03
C LEU A 121 11.80 8.91 4.54
N PRO A 122 12.55 9.67 5.37
CA PRO A 122 12.37 9.68 6.81
C PRO A 122 10.90 10.00 7.16
N PRO A 123 10.29 9.30 8.13
CA PRO A 123 8.94 9.62 8.54
C PRO A 123 8.87 10.97 9.25
N PRO A 124 7.74 11.69 9.17
CA PRO A 124 7.50 12.87 9.99
C PRO A 124 7.57 12.57 11.49
N ASN A 125 7.96 13.57 12.29
CA ASN A 125 8.04 13.46 13.74
C ASN A 125 6.68 13.80 14.39
N GLY A 126 5.80 12.81 14.48
CA GLY A 126 4.53 12.90 15.18
C GLY A 126 3.63 11.68 14.94
N PRO A 127 2.52 11.54 15.68
CA PRO A 127 1.58 10.43 15.49
C PRO A 127 0.89 10.52 14.12
N VAL A 128 0.58 9.38 13.51
CA VAL A 128 -0.22 9.36 12.27
C VAL A 128 -1.64 9.80 12.58
N ASP A 129 -2.08 10.89 11.94
CA ASP A 129 -3.33 11.58 12.24
C ASP A 129 -4.52 10.99 11.45
N PHE A 130 -4.30 10.71 10.18
CA PHE A 130 -5.27 10.21 9.22
C PHE A 130 -4.54 9.52 8.07
N GLY A 131 -5.24 8.88 7.13
CA GLY A 131 -4.57 8.19 6.04
C GLY A 131 -5.50 7.61 5.00
N VAL A 132 -4.97 6.64 4.25
CA VAL A 132 -5.66 5.93 3.18
C VAL A 132 -5.27 4.45 3.18
N THR A 133 -6.28 3.59 3.07
CA THR A 133 -6.12 2.16 2.76
C THR A 133 -7.11 1.71 1.67
N THR A 134 -7.12 0.44 1.28
CA THR A 134 -8.21 -0.11 0.45
C THR A 134 -9.50 -0.11 1.26
N THR A 135 -10.63 -0.02 0.55
CA THR A 135 -11.97 -0.04 1.18
C THR A 135 -12.20 -1.26 2.07
N GLY A 136 -11.68 -2.43 1.66
CA GLY A 136 -11.75 -3.69 2.42
C GLY A 136 -10.95 -3.65 3.74
N PHE A 137 -9.69 -3.22 3.72
CA PHE A 137 -8.88 -3.12 4.94
C PHE A 137 -9.47 -2.18 5.99
N LEU A 138 -10.04 -1.04 5.56
CA LEU A 138 -10.69 -0.13 6.49
C LEU A 138 -11.91 -0.80 7.14
N TRP A 139 -12.68 -1.57 6.37
CA TRP A 139 -13.82 -2.32 6.89
C TRP A 139 -13.40 -3.44 7.86
N TRP A 140 -12.40 -4.25 7.50
CA TRP A 140 -11.86 -5.30 8.38
C TRP A 140 -11.29 -4.74 9.67
N ALA A 141 -10.58 -3.60 9.61
CA ALA A 141 -10.10 -2.91 10.79
C ALA A 141 -11.25 -2.46 11.69
N TYR A 142 -12.30 -1.89 11.08
CA TYR A 142 -13.48 -1.44 11.81
C TYR A 142 -14.20 -2.60 12.49
N GLN A 143 -14.39 -3.73 11.80
CA GLN A 143 -15.07 -4.92 12.34
C GLN A 143 -14.17 -5.79 13.25
N GLY A 144 -12.86 -5.63 13.20
CA GLY A 144 -11.92 -6.48 13.94
C GLY A 144 -11.81 -7.90 13.37
N THR A 145 -11.93 -8.03 12.04
CA THR A 145 -11.91 -9.31 11.32
C THR A 145 -10.60 -9.49 10.54
N HIS A 146 -10.42 -10.68 9.94
CA HIS A 146 -9.28 -11.00 9.07
C HIS A 146 -7.92 -10.67 9.74
N PRO A 147 -7.00 -9.83 9.23
CA PRO A 147 -5.72 -9.61 9.88
C PRO A 147 -5.82 -8.81 11.19
N PHE A 148 -7.02 -8.34 11.56
CA PHE A 148 -7.31 -7.67 12.83
C PHE A 148 -8.01 -8.60 13.83
N ALA A 149 -8.24 -9.87 13.47
CA ALA A 149 -8.75 -10.87 14.39
C ALA A 149 -7.81 -10.99 15.61
N GLY A 150 -8.39 -11.03 16.81
CA GLY A 150 -7.64 -11.04 18.07
C GLY A 150 -7.17 -9.67 18.58
N GLU A 151 -7.19 -8.63 17.75
CA GLU A 151 -6.90 -7.25 18.20
C GLU A 151 -8.16 -6.46 18.60
N GLY A 152 -9.33 -6.97 18.25
CA GLY A 152 -10.62 -6.32 18.44
C GLY A 152 -10.88 -5.17 17.46
N PRO A 153 -12.17 -4.79 17.30
CA PRO A 153 -12.62 -3.81 16.31
C PRO A 153 -12.08 -2.40 16.59
N LYS A 154 -11.68 -1.68 15.53
CA LYS A 154 -11.23 -0.28 15.58
C LYS A 154 -12.39 0.68 15.31
N GLN A 155 -13.38 0.66 16.21
CA GLN A 155 -14.63 1.43 16.09
C GLN A 155 -14.44 2.96 16.13
N ASN A 156 -13.24 3.45 16.44
CA ASN A 156 -12.90 4.86 16.38
C ASN A 156 -12.54 5.35 14.97
N LEU A 157 -12.40 4.47 13.97
CA LEU A 157 -12.12 4.88 12.60
C LEU A 157 -13.34 5.52 11.92
N ARG A 158 -13.12 6.56 11.12
CA ARG A 158 -14.16 7.31 10.40
C ARG A 158 -13.76 7.56 8.95
N LEU A 159 -14.65 7.22 8.03
CA LEU A 159 -14.48 7.51 6.60
C LEU A 159 -14.51 9.02 6.35
N LEU A 160 -13.71 9.50 5.39
CA LEU A 160 -13.72 10.88 4.89
C LEU A 160 -14.10 10.92 3.40
N ALA A 161 -13.54 10.02 2.60
CA ALA A 161 -13.83 9.91 1.17
C ALA A 161 -13.43 8.52 0.64
N VAL A 162 -14.08 8.06 -0.43
CA VAL A 162 -13.65 6.90 -1.23
C VAL A 162 -13.30 7.36 -2.63
N LEU A 163 -12.07 7.06 -3.06
CA LEU A 163 -11.62 7.20 -4.43
C LEU A 163 -11.73 5.84 -5.12
N GLN A 164 -12.37 5.80 -6.29
CA GLN A 164 -12.57 4.57 -7.04
C GLN A 164 -11.31 4.22 -7.83
N SER A 165 -10.83 3.00 -7.63
CA SER A 165 -9.71 2.37 -8.33
C SER A 165 -9.97 0.86 -8.32
N PRO A 166 -10.60 0.30 -9.37
CA PRO A 166 -10.98 -1.10 -9.35
C PRO A 166 -9.77 -2.04 -9.27
N MET A 167 -9.77 -2.91 -8.27
CA MET A 167 -8.80 -3.99 -8.11
C MET A 167 -9.53 -5.32 -8.22
N TYR A 168 -9.42 -5.99 -9.37
CA TYR A 168 -10.12 -7.22 -9.70
C TYR A 168 -9.35 -8.43 -9.19
N LEU A 169 -10.02 -9.45 -8.66
CA LEU A 169 -9.39 -10.77 -8.53
C LEU A 169 -9.22 -11.38 -9.92
N ILE A 170 -7.98 -11.72 -10.29
CA ILE A 170 -7.67 -12.25 -11.62
C ILE A 170 -6.95 -13.58 -11.46
N VAL A 171 -7.39 -14.57 -12.24
CA VAL A 171 -6.76 -15.88 -12.34
C VAL A 171 -6.31 -16.07 -13.78
N ALA A 172 -5.04 -16.38 -13.97
CA ALA A 172 -4.51 -16.71 -15.28
C ALA A 172 -3.48 -17.82 -15.23
N VAL A 173 -3.35 -18.52 -16.35
CA VAL A 173 -2.35 -19.58 -16.56
C VAL A 173 -1.62 -19.33 -17.87
N LYS A 174 -0.38 -19.80 -17.99
CA LYS A 174 0.31 -19.79 -19.29
C LYS A 174 -0.48 -20.63 -20.30
N ALA A 175 -0.71 -20.06 -21.48
CA ALA A 175 -1.63 -20.64 -22.47
C ALA A 175 -1.14 -21.99 -23.02
N ASP A 176 0.18 -22.18 -23.11
CA ASP A 176 0.85 -23.40 -23.58
C ASP A 176 0.64 -24.62 -22.66
N LEU A 177 0.29 -24.40 -21.40
CA LEU A 177 -0.06 -25.47 -20.46
C LEU A 177 -1.41 -26.13 -20.78
N GLY A 178 -2.24 -25.48 -21.60
CA GLY A 178 -3.56 -26.01 -21.96
C GLY A 178 -4.54 -26.10 -20.78
N ILE A 179 -4.21 -25.54 -19.62
CA ILE A 179 -5.09 -25.52 -18.44
C ILE A 179 -6.29 -24.62 -18.74
N THR A 180 -7.50 -25.12 -18.47
CA THR A 180 -8.76 -24.37 -18.65
C THR A 180 -9.55 -24.22 -17.36
N ASP A 181 -9.17 -24.97 -16.33
CA ASP A 181 -9.79 -24.95 -15.01
C ASP A 181 -8.75 -25.38 -13.96
N LEU A 182 -8.72 -24.72 -12.80
CA LEU A 182 -7.74 -24.99 -11.77
C LEU A 182 -7.89 -26.40 -11.16
N GLY A 183 -9.07 -27.03 -11.24
CA GLY A 183 -9.29 -28.40 -10.80
C GLY A 183 -8.46 -29.43 -11.55
N GLN A 184 -8.01 -29.11 -12.77
CA GLN A 184 -7.12 -29.96 -13.56
C GLN A 184 -5.74 -30.14 -12.90
N ILE A 185 -5.29 -29.17 -12.09
CA ILE A 185 -4.02 -29.23 -11.34
C ILE A 185 -4.07 -30.41 -10.37
N LYS A 186 -5.16 -30.53 -9.60
CA LYS A 186 -5.36 -31.61 -8.64
C LYS A 186 -5.49 -32.96 -9.32
N GLN A 187 -6.29 -33.04 -10.39
CA GLN A 187 -6.53 -34.29 -11.12
C GLN A 187 -5.24 -34.88 -11.71
N LYS A 188 -4.35 -34.02 -12.21
CA LYS A 188 -3.07 -34.42 -12.82
C LYS A 188 -1.92 -34.51 -11.83
N ARG A 189 -2.12 -34.09 -10.56
CA ARG A 189 -1.04 -33.84 -9.58
C ARG A 189 0.08 -33.01 -10.19
N TRP A 190 -0.28 -31.95 -10.89
CA TRP A 190 0.67 -31.13 -11.64
C TRP A 190 1.61 -30.41 -10.65
N PRO A 191 2.95 -30.49 -10.78
CA PRO A 191 3.90 -29.66 -10.04
C PRO A 191 3.83 -28.20 -10.54
N ILE A 192 2.73 -27.51 -10.24
CA ILE A 192 2.48 -26.16 -10.74
C ILE A 192 3.20 -25.10 -9.90
N ARG A 193 3.69 -24.05 -10.56
CA ARG A 193 4.24 -22.86 -9.90
C ARG A 193 3.21 -21.73 -9.94
N ILE A 194 2.70 -21.33 -8.78
CA ILE A 194 1.66 -20.30 -8.67
C ILE A 194 2.27 -19.03 -8.06
N LEU A 195 2.05 -17.89 -8.71
CA LEU A 195 2.27 -16.58 -8.09
C LEU A 195 1.01 -16.16 -7.34
N TRP A 196 1.19 -15.91 -6.04
CA TRP A 196 0.17 -15.58 -5.06
C TRP A 196 0.82 -14.82 -3.88
N ASP A 197 0.28 -13.65 -3.50
CA ASP A 197 0.92 -12.72 -2.57
C ASP A 197 0.40 -12.76 -1.13
N LYS A 198 0.85 -13.76 -0.39
CA LYS A 198 0.57 -13.90 1.04
C LYS A 198 0.95 -12.63 1.83
N GLY A 199 -0.04 -11.81 2.19
CA GLY A 199 0.09 -10.72 3.16
C GLY A 199 -0.39 -9.32 2.76
N LEU A 200 -0.67 -9.04 1.47
CA LEU A 200 -1.25 -7.74 1.07
C LEU A 200 -2.76 -7.76 0.80
N ASN A 201 -3.39 -8.93 0.62
CA ASN A 201 -4.85 -9.10 0.55
C ASN A 201 -5.31 -10.58 0.45
N ASP A 202 -4.43 -11.54 0.69
CA ASP A 202 -4.42 -12.69 -0.21
C ASP A 202 -4.77 -14.03 0.43
N ASP A 203 -5.59 -14.08 1.49
CA ASP A 203 -6.30 -15.35 1.73
C ASP A 203 -7.46 -15.55 0.73
N THR A 204 -7.73 -14.57 -0.15
CA THR A 204 -8.63 -14.76 -1.30
C THR A 204 -8.13 -15.86 -2.24
N ALA A 205 -6.84 -15.89 -2.58
CA ALA A 205 -6.29 -17.01 -3.36
C ALA A 205 -6.26 -18.32 -2.57
N VAL A 206 -6.13 -18.29 -1.23
CA VAL A 206 -6.30 -19.50 -0.40
C VAL A 206 -7.70 -20.06 -0.57
N ASP A 207 -8.72 -19.22 -0.50
CA ASP A 207 -10.12 -19.63 -0.71
C ASP A 207 -10.35 -20.16 -2.14
N VAL A 208 -9.74 -19.54 -3.15
CA VAL A 208 -9.77 -20.04 -4.54
C VAL A 208 -9.13 -21.42 -4.63
N LEU A 209 -7.92 -21.60 -4.11
CA LEU A 209 -7.22 -22.89 -4.14
C LEU A 209 -7.97 -23.96 -3.35
N ALA A 210 -8.47 -23.62 -2.16
CA ALA A 210 -9.22 -24.50 -1.29
C ALA A 210 -10.52 -24.98 -1.95
N TYR A 211 -11.20 -24.12 -2.71
CA TYR A 211 -12.38 -24.49 -3.50
C TYR A 211 -12.07 -25.63 -4.49
N TYR A 212 -10.91 -25.59 -5.13
CA TYR A 212 -10.42 -26.66 -6.01
C TYR A 212 -9.76 -27.82 -5.25
N GLY A 213 -9.79 -27.78 -3.92
CA GLY A 213 -9.21 -28.77 -3.03
C GLY A 213 -7.68 -28.85 -3.14
N LEU A 214 -7.04 -27.71 -3.42
CA LEU A 214 -5.61 -27.49 -3.40
C LEU A 214 -5.22 -26.74 -2.12
N THR A 215 -4.01 -26.99 -1.62
CA THR A 215 -3.37 -26.19 -0.57
C THR A 215 -1.92 -25.92 -0.98
N GLN A 216 -1.28 -24.95 -0.34
CA GLN A 216 0.15 -24.69 -0.57
C GLN A 216 0.98 -25.96 -0.34
N GLU A 217 0.71 -26.67 0.76
CA GLU A 217 1.42 -27.90 1.12
C GLU A 217 1.21 -29.00 0.09
N ALA A 218 0.00 -29.14 -0.46
CA ALA A 218 -0.30 -30.13 -1.49
C ALA A 218 0.41 -29.81 -2.82
N ILE A 219 0.51 -28.52 -3.18
CA ILE A 219 1.23 -28.07 -4.36
C ILE A 219 2.73 -28.34 -4.21
N GLU A 220 3.31 -27.96 -3.06
CA GLU A 220 4.73 -28.17 -2.76
C GLU A 220 5.08 -29.66 -2.67
N ALA A 221 4.23 -30.48 -2.03
CA ALA A 221 4.41 -31.93 -1.96
C ALA A 221 4.35 -32.62 -3.34
N ALA A 222 3.65 -32.03 -4.30
CA ALA A 222 3.63 -32.50 -5.68
C ALA A 222 4.86 -32.04 -6.49
N GLY A 223 5.78 -31.27 -5.89
CA GLY A 223 6.95 -30.68 -6.55
C GLY A 223 6.69 -29.33 -7.23
N GLY A 224 5.53 -28.72 -6.95
CA GLY A 224 5.22 -27.35 -7.36
C GLY A 224 5.83 -26.30 -6.43
N HIS A 225 5.44 -25.04 -6.63
CA HIS A 225 5.90 -23.92 -5.81
C HIS A 225 4.81 -22.85 -5.69
N VAL A 226 4.67 -22.26 -4.51
CA VAL A 226 3.87 -21.06 -4.30
C VAL A 226 4.84 -19.91 -4.02
N GLY A 227 4.91 -18.99 -4.99
CA GLY A 227 5.69 -17.77 -4.92
C GLY A 227 4.81 -16.53 -4.87
N SER A 228 5.41 -15.35 -4.85
CA SER A 228 4.80 -14.03 -4.76
C SER A 228 4.89 -13.29 -6.10
N GLY A 229 3.76 -12.80 -6.60
CA GLY A 229 3.70 -11.95 -7.79
C GLY A 229 4.31 -10.56 -7.56
N ILE A 230 4.33 -10.07 -6.32
CA ILE A 230 4.97 -8.81 -5.94
C ILE A 230 6.49 -8.88 -6.08
N LEU A 231 7.12 -10.03 -5.82
CA LEU A 231 8.56 -10.21 -5.93
C LEU A 231 9.01 -10.28 -7.39
N LEU A 232 9.76 -9.27 -7.84
CA LEU A 232 10.25 -9.17 -9.23
C LEU A 232 11.00 -10.41 -9.72
N ALA A 233 11.75 -11.06 -8.83
CA ALA A 233 12.56 -12.23 -9.14
C ALA A 233 11.72 -13.47 -9.52
N GLU A 234 10.48 -13.55 -9.06
CA GLU A 234 9.64 -14.75 -9.21
C GLU A 234 8.73 -14.67 -10.45
N ARG A 235 8.55 -13.46 -11.01
CA ARG A 235 7.70 -13.17 -12.18
C ARG A 235 8.13 -13.85 -13.48
N THR A 236 9.31 -14.46 -13.54
CA THR A 236 9.79 -15.19 -14.73
C THR A 236 9.53 -16.69 -14.66
N ASN A 237 9.33 -17.23 -13.46
CA ASN A 237 9.36 -18.66 -13.17
C ASN A 237 8.01 -19.16 -12.61
N PHE A 238 6.92 -18.91 -13.35
CA PHE A 238 5.56 -19.29 -12.94
C PHE A 238 4.81 -20.06 -14.03
N ASP A 239 3.70 -20.68 -13.65
CA ASP A 239 2.74 -21.39 -14.51
C ASP A 239 1.33 -20.77 -14.40
N ALA A 240 0.94 -20.40 -13.19
CA ALA A 240 -0.33 -19.72 -12.89
C ALA A 240 -0.10 -18.49 -12.01
N ILE A 241 -1.06 -17.59 -12.03
CA ILE A 241 -1.11 -16.43 -11.15
C ILE A 241 -2.54 -16.25 -10.65
N ILE A 242 -2.67 -16.07 -9.34
CA ILE A 242 -3.92 -15.72 -8.65
C ILE A 242 -3.59 -14.47 -7.85
N HIS A 243 -4.05 -13.31 -8.33
CA HIS A 243 -3.68 -12.04 -7.71
C HIS A 243 -4.73 -10.98 -8.03
N GLU A 244 -4.87 -10.00 -7.14
CA GLU A 244 -5.68 -8.81 -7.39
C GLU A 244 -4.98 -7.81 -8.31
N GLY A 245 -5.66 -7.23 -9.27
CA GLY A 245 -5.02 -6.40 -10.28
C GLY A 245 -5.92 -5.38 -10.92
N GLY A 246 -5.27 -4.36 -11.46
CA GLY A 246 -5.85 -3.34 -12.33
C GLY A 246 -4.77 -2.84 -13.28
N LEU A 247 -5.12 -1.90 -14.16
CA LEU A 247 -4.14 -1.26 -15.04
C LEU A 247 -3.31 -0.24 -14.24
N THR A 248 -2.31 -0.72 -13.51
CA THR A 248 -1.45 0.11 -12.66
C THR A 248 0.02 -0.34 -12.74
N ASN A 249 0.94 0.62 -12.61
CA ASN A 249 2.37 0.38 -12.49
C ASN A 249 2.87 0.42 -11.04
N ALA A 250 1.96 0.45 -10.06
CA ALA A 250 2.33 0.34 -8.66
C ALA A 250 3.09 -0.97 -8.39
N PRO A 251 4.17 -0.96 -7.60
CA PRO A 251 4.99 -2.14 -7.33
C PRO A 251 4.19 -3.37 -6.88
N GLU A 252 3.14 -3.15 -6.09
CA GLU A 252 2.25 -4.17 -5.54
C GLU A 252 1.40 -4.89 -6.59
N PHE A 253 1.13 -4.26 -7.73
CA PHE A 253 0.12 -4.74 -8.70
C PHE A 253 0.65 -4.83 -10.14
N ASN A 254 1.85 -4.30 -10.40
CA ASN A 254 2.49 -4.28 -11.72
C ASN A 254 2.80 -5.69 -12.28
N VAL A 255 2.62 -6.75 -11.48
CA VAL A 255 2.76 -8.13 -11.94
C VAL A 255 1.92 -8.40 -13.20
N TRP A 256 0.68 -7.91 -13.26
CA TRP A 256 -0.21 -8.16 -14.39
C TRP A 256 0.24 -7.47 -15.67
N ASN A 257 0.73 -6.23 -15.58
CA ASN A 257 1.32 -5.54 -16.71
C ASN A 257 2.57 -6.28 -17.20
N GLU A 258 3.49 -6.65 -16.32
CA GLU A 258 4.72 -7.32 -16.72
C GLU A 258 4.48 -8.71 -17.31
N VAL A 259 3.68 -9.55 -16.65
CA VAL A 259 3.48 -10.95 -17.07
C VAL A 259 2.63 -11.05 -18.32
N SER A 260 1.59 -10.21 -18.47
CA SER A 260 0.73 -10.24 -19.66
C SER A 260 1.47 -9.79 -20.92
N GLN A 261 2.42 -8.85 -20.81
CA GLN A 261 3.22 -8.42 -21.96
C GLN A 261 4.31 -9.44 -22.33
N LYS A 262 4.83 -10.19 -21.36
CA LYS A 262 5.93 -11.17 -21.58
C LYS A 262 5.46 -12.57 -21.97
N TYR A 263 4.29 -12.99 -21.50
CA TYR A 263 3.80 -14.36 -21.63
C TYR A 263 2.39 -14.39 -22.19
N ASP A 264 2.08 -15.39 -23.02
CA ASP A 264 0.72 -15.64 -23.47
C ASP A 264 -0.08 -16.27 -22.32
N LEU A 265 -1.10 -15.56 -21.86
CA LEU A 265 -1.91 -15.96 -20.72
C LEU A 265 -3.33 -16.32 -21.17
N ARG A 266 -3.88 -17.35 -20.54
CA ARG A 266 -5.31 -17.63 -20.55
C ARG A 266 -5.90 -17.19 -19.21
N TYR A 267 -6.84 -16.28 -19.27
CA TYR A 267 -7.60 -15.82 -18.10
C TYR A 267 -8.73 -16.80 -17.82
N LEU A 268 -8.86 -17.22 -16.55
CA LEU A 268 -9.82 -18.23 -16.13
C LEU A 268 -10.99 -17.55 -15.42
N GLN A 269 -12.22 -17.92 -15.79
CA GLN A 269 -13.42 -17.55 -15.05
C GLN A 269 -13.59 -18.49 -13.86
N LEU A 270 -13.80 -17.93 -12.67
CA LEU A 270 -14.12 -18.70 -11.48
C LEU A 270 -15.62 -19.08 -11.44
N PRO A 271 -15.99 -20.21 -10.82
CA PRO A 271 -17.37 -20.61 -10.62
C PRO A 271 -18.22 -19.57 -9.88
N GLU A 272 -19.51 -19.49 -10.21
CA GLU A 272 -20.42 -18.48 -9.68
C GLU A 272 -20.59 -18.55 -8.15
N ASP A 273 -20.67 -19.76 -7.61
CA ASP A 273 -20.76 -20.03 -6.17
C ASP A 273 -19.48 -19.63 -5.43
N LEU A 274 -18.30 -19.87 -6.02
CA LEU A 274 -17.03 -19.38 -5.49
C LEU A 274 -16.99 -17.85 -5.48
N LEU A 275 -17.36 -17.21 -6.59
CA LEU A 275 -17.39 -15.75 -6.68
C LEU A 275 -18.41 -15.14 -5.70
N ALA A 276 -19.55 -15.80 -5.44
CA ALA A 276 -20.53 -15.37 -4.45
C ALA A 276 -19.99 -15.49 -3.01
N LYS A 277 -19.27 -16.58 -2.71
CA LYS A 277 -18.56 -16.76 -1.44
C LYS A 277 -17.51 -15.67 -1.24
N LEU A 278 -16.66 -15.44 -2.24
CA LEU A 278 -15.60 -14.42 -2.17
C LEU A 278 -16.18 -13.01 -1.97
N ALA A 279 -17.23 -12.65 -2.72
CA ALA A 279 -17.90 -11.36 -2.58
C ALA A 279 -18.42 -11.11 -1.14
N LYS A 280 -18.91 -12.16 -0.50
CA LYS A 280 -19.44 -12.09 0.87
C LYS A 280 -18.35 -12.07 1.93
N ASP A 281 -17.36 -12.96 1.82
CA ASP A 281 -16.38 -13.18 2.88
C ASP A 281 -15.26 -12.12 2.88
N TRP A 282 -15.03 -11.49 1.73
CA TRP A 282 -13.99 -10.48 1.49
C TRP A 282 -14.53 -9.10 1.15
N ASP A 283 -15.85 -8.90 1.18
CA ASP A 283 -16.52 -7.60 0.90
C ASP A 283 -16.19 -7.03 -0.46
N MET A 284 -15.98 -7.93 -1.41
CA MET A 284 -15.73 -7.56 -2.77
C MET A 284 -17.05 -7.44 -3.51
N GLU A 285 -17.11 -6.56 -4.51
CA GLU A 285 -18.29 -6.47 -5.33
C GLU A 285 -18.19 -7.36 -6.56
N ARG A 286 -19.32 -7.96 -6.96
CA ARG A 286 -19.43 -8.64 -8.25
C ARG A 286 -19.21 -7.65 -9.38
N ARG A 287 -18.26 -7.97 -10.26
CA ARG A 287 -17.82 -7.15 -11.38
C ARG A 287 -17.45 -8.02 -12.56
N ASN A 288 -17.23 -7.37 -13.71
CA ASN A 288 -16.62 -8.00 -14.86
C ASN A 288 -15.22 -7.43 -15.05
N LEU A 289 -14.23 -8.29 -15.18
CA LEU A 289 -12.92 -7.95 -15.68
C LEU A 289 -13.09 -7.45 -17.12
N PRO A 290 -12.74 -6.19 -17.45
CA PRO A 290 -13.03 -5.61 -18.76
C PRO A 290 -12.23 -6.28 -19.89
N ASN A 291 -12.87 -6.46 -21.04
CA ASN A 291 -12.20 -6.83 -22.29
C ASN A 291 -11.05 -5.83 -22.58
N GLY A 292 -9.88 -6.34 -22.98
CA GLY A 292 -8.73 -5.54 -23.38
C GLY A 292 -7.96 -4.91 -22.21
N LEU A 293 -8.32 -5.21 -20.95
CA LEU A 293 -7.57 -4.69 -19.80
C LEU A 293 -6.11 -5.18 -19.80
N PHE A 294 -5.86 -6.41 -20.26
CA PHE A 294 -4.54 -7.00 -20.43
C PHE A 294 -4.42 -7.74 -21.76
N ARG A 295 -3.18 -7.94 -22.24
CA ARG A 295 -2.92 -8.71 -23.48
C ARG A 295 -3.47 -10.13 -23.34
N GLY A 296 -4.26 -10.57 -24.32
CA GLY A 296 -4.87 -11.90 -24.33
C GLY A 296 -6.24 -12.00 -23.63
N LEU A 297 -6.70 -10.93 -22.97
CA LEU A 297 -8.06 -10.85 -22.44
C LEU A 297 -9.00 -10.26 -23.50
N ASP A 298 -9.69 -11.12 -24.24
CA ASP A 298 -10.49 -10.78 -25.44
C ASP A 298 -12.01 -10.70 -25.20
N HIS A 299 -12.46 -11.02 -23.99
CA HIS A 299 -13.85 -10.91 -23.55
C HIS A 299 -13.94 -10.51 -22.08
N ALA A 300 -15.12 -10.07 -21.66
CA ALA A 300 -15.37 -9.75 -20.27
C ALA A 300 -15.50 -11.04 -19.43
N ILE A 301 -14.82 -11.11 -18.29
CA ILE A 301 -14.85 -12.27 -17.39
C ILE A 301 -15.52 -11.88 -16.05
N PRO A 302 -16.61 -12.55 -15.63
CA PRO A 302 -17.17 -12.37 -14.30
C PRO A 302 -16.14 -12.63 -13.19
N THR A 303 -16.05 -11.72 -12.24
CA THR A 303 -15.13 -11.81 -11.09
C THR A 303 -15.66 -10.98 -9.91
N VAL A 304 -14.81 -10.80 -8.90
CA VAL A 304 -14.98 -9.92 -7.75
C VAL A 304 -13.92 -8.81 -7.77
N ALA A 305 -14.22 -7.64 -7.23
CA ALA A 305 -13.27 -6.54 -7.14
C ALA A 305 -13.47 -5.67 -5.89
N TYR A 306 -12.38 -5.10 -5.38
CA TYR A 306 -12.47 -3.96 -4.48
C TYR A 306 -12.80 -2.68 -5.24
N LEU A 307 -13.55 -1.78 -4.58
CA LEU A 307 -14.00 -0.52 -5.17
C LEU A 307 -12.88 0.52 -5.33
N GLY A 308 -11.90 0.50 -4.44
CA GLY A 308 -10.78 1.43 -4.46
C GLY A 308 -10.22 1.72 -3.08
N HIS A 309 -9.96 2.99 -2.81
CA HIS A 309 -9.23 3.45 -1.64
C HIS A 309 -10.06 4.38 -0.77
N ALA A 310 -10.07 4.11 0.52
CA ALA A 310 -10.78 4.88 1.51
C ALA A 310 -9.80 5.82 2.23
N ILE A 311 -10.03 7.12 2.14
CA ILE A 311 -9.40 8.14 2.96
C ILE A 311 -10.19 8.21 4.26
N TYR A 312 -9.51 8.14 5.40
CA TYR A 312 -10.15 8.01 6.69
C TYR A 312 -9.30 8.61 7.81
N GLY A 313 -9.94 8.81 8.95
CA GLY A 313 -9.31 9.29 10.18
C GLY A 313 -9.94 8.65 11.40
N ARG A 314 -9.93 9.38 12.51
CA ARG A 314 -10.48 8.95 13.79
C ARG A 314 -11.69 9.80 14.19
N THR A 315 -12.42 9.36 15.23
CA THR A 315 -13.51 10.11 15.87
C THR A 315 -13.08 11.41 16.55
N ASP A 316 -11.82 11.53 16.95
CA ASP A 316 -11.26 12.71 17.62
C ASP A 316 -10.71 13.75 16.63
N MET A 317 -10.79 13.47 15.32
CA MET A 317 -10.42 14.42 14.27
C MET A 317 -11.36 15.64 14.33
N PRO A 318 -10.84 16.88 14.26
CA PRO A 318 -11.69 18.07 14.22
C PRO A 318 -12.65 18.06 13.03
N ASP A 319 -13.93 18.35 13.29
CA ASP A 319 -14.97 18.38 12.25
C ASP A 319 -14.63 19.31 11.09
N ASP A 320 -14.01 20.46 11.36
CA ASP A 320 -13.62 21.41 10.33
C ASP A 320 -12.48 20.89 9.46
N PHE A 321 -11.57 20.09 10.02
CA PHE A 321 -10.55 19.41 9.24
C PHE A 321 -11.19 18.35 8.34
N ALA A 322 -12.05 17.49 8.90
CA ALA A 322 -12.75 16.45 8.13
C ALA A 322 -13.63 17.03 7.00
N TYR A 323 -14.31 18.14 7.28
CA TYR A 323 -15.05 18.92 6.27
C TYR A 323 -14.11 19.42 5.17
N THR A 324 -12.95 19.95 5.55
CA THR A 324 -11.97 20.47 4.58
C THR A 324 -11.39 19.36 3.71
N VAL A 325 -11.11 18.18 4.27
CA VAL A 325 -10.66 17.01 3.48
C VAL A 325 -11.72 16.60 2.46
N ALA A 326 -12.98 16.44 2.88
CA ALA A 326 -14.08 16.10 1.97
C ALA A 326 -14.25 17.15 0.86
N LYS A 327 -14.17 18.43 1.23
CA LYS A 327 -14.21 19.56 0.30
C LYS A 327 -13.07 19.56 -0.71
N ALA A 328 -11.84 19.40 -0.23
CA ALA A 328 -10.64 19.40 -1.05
C ALA A 328 -10.69 18.28 -2.09
N MET A 329 -11.13 17.09 -1.69
CA MET A 329 -11.24 15.96 -2.63
C MET A 329 -12.35 16.14 -3.67
N ASP A 330 -13.45 16.84 -3.35
CA ASP A 330 -14.52 17.15 -4.31
C ASP A 330 -14.15 18.31 -5.25
N GLU A 331 -13.51 19.36 -4.75
CA GLU A 331 -13.17 20.56 -5.55
C GLU A 331 -11.92 20.38 -6.42
N HIS A 332 -11.00 19.48 -6.03
CA HIS A 332 -9.74 19.21 -6.74
C HIS A 332 -9.70 17.84 -7.42
N GLN A 333 -10.83 17.41 -7.99
CA GLN A 333 -10.91 16.17 -8.78
C GLN A 333 -9.99 16.21 -10.01
N ASP A 334 -9.62 17.40 -10.48
CA ASP A 334 -8.69 17.61 -11.59
C ASP A 334 -7.29 17.04 -11.32
N LEU A 335 -6.92 16.83 -10.05
CA LEU A 335 -5.65 16.19 -9.67
C LEU A 335 -5.64 14.68 -9.88
N LEU A 336 -6.82 14.02 -9.89
CA LEU A 336 -6.94 12.56 -9.92
C LEU A 336 -6.37 11.92 -11.21
N PRO A 337 -6.66 12.44 -12.41
CA PRO A 337 -6.17 11.84 -13.66
C PRO A 337 -4.66 11.98 -13.88
N TRP A 338 -3.99 12.88 -13.15
CA TRP A 338 -2.55 13.15 -13.31
C TRP A 338 -1.66 12.34 -12.37
N SER A 339 -2.24 11.39 -11.63
CA SER A 339 -1.48 10.38 -10.90
C SER A 339 -0.90 9.33 -11.85
N HIS A 340 0.11 8.58 -11.38
CA HIS A 340 0.58 7.38 -12.06
C HIS A 340 -0.42 6.21 -11.99
N GLU A 341 -1.47 6.35 -11.18
CA GLU A 341 -2.62 5.46 -11.14
C GLU A 341 -3.90 6.18 -11.59
N SER A 342 -4.88 5.41 -12.04
CA SER A 342 -6.18 5.96 -12.43
C SER A 342 -7.15 5.96 -11.25
N TYR A 343 -7.43 7.15 -10.72
CA TYR A 343 -8.46 7.35 -9.72
C TYR A 343 -9.67 8.07 -10.30
N SER A 344 -10.85 7.72 -9.81
CA SER A 344 -12.09 8.43 -10.13
C SER A 344 -12.87 8.81 -8.88
N TYR A 345 -13.60 9.91 -8.98
CA TYR A 345 -14.46 10.43 -7.92
C TYR A 345 -15.91 10.30 -8.34
N ASN A 346 -16.74 9.73 -7.46
CA ASN A 346 -18.18 9.61 -7.71
C ASN A 346 -18.96 10.23 -6.53
N PRO A 347 -19.64 11.37 -6.74
CA PRO A 347 -20.41 12.05 -5.70
C PRO A 347 -21.45 11.16 -5.01
N ARG A 348 -21.97 10.12 -5.69
CA ARG A 348 -23.01 9.23 -5.14
C ARG A 348 -22.46 8.17 -4.18
N THR A 349 -21.16 7.90 -4.23
CA THR A 349 -20.54 6.79 -3.49
C THR A 349 -19.31 7.19 -2.68
N VAL A 350 -18.74 8.38 -2.89
CA VAL A 350 -17.56 8.90 -2.15
C VAL A 350 -17.72 8.82 -0.64
N TRP A 351 -18.95 8.91 -0.13
CA TRP A 351 -19.27 8.94 1.29
C TRP A 351 -19.65 7.57 1.88
N LYS A 352 -19.47 6.47 1.12
CA LYS A 352 -19.86 5.12 1.53
C LYS A 352 -18.67 4.17 1.55
N ASN A 353 -18.54 3.36 2.61
CA ASN A 353 -17.59 2.26 2.65
C ASN A 353 -18.07 1.12 3.57
N TYR A 354 -18.70 0.08 3.03
CA TYR A 354 -19.08 -1.17 3.73
C TYR A 354 -19.66 -1.04 5.17
N GLY A 355 -20.27 0.09 5.54
CA GLY A 355 -20.80 0.33 6.89
C GLY A 355 -19.81 0.97 7.89
N VAL A 356 -18.60 1.33 7.48
CA VAL A 356 -17.71 2.22 8.26
C VAL A 356 -18.36 3.61 8.32
N PRO A 357 -18.60 4.18 9.52
CA PRO A 357 -19.27 5.46 9.64
C PRO A 357 -18.46 6.60 9.03
N LEU A 358 -19.17 7.48 8.34
CA LEU A 358 -18.63 8.73 7.82
C LEU A 358 -18.37 9.72 8.96
N HIS A 359 -17.27 10.47 8.89
CA HIS A 359 -16.96 11.52 9.86
C HIS A 359 -18.05 12.62 9.81
N PRO A 360 -18.53 13.16 10.95
CA PRO A 360 -19.57 14.19 10.97
C PRO A 360 -19.22 15.44 10.14
N GLY A 361 -18.00 15.96 10.26
CA GLY A 361 -17.47 17.02 9.38
C GLY A 361 -17.55 16.71 7.88
N ALA A 362 -17.16 15.51 7.44
CA ALA A 362 -17.28 15.09 6.03
C ALA A 362 -18.75 14.94 5.60
N ALA A 363 -19.59 14.37 6.47
CA ALA A 363 -21.04 14.25 6.26
C ALA A 363 -21.69 15.62 6.07
N ARG A 364 -21.27 16.62 6.85
CA ARG A 364 -21.74 18.01 6.73
C ARG A 364 -21.45 18.57 5.33
N TYR A 365 -20.26 18.33 4.79
CA TYR A 365 -19.90 18.74 3.44
C TYR A 365 -20.78 18.06 2.38
N TYR A 366 -20.85 16.73 2.39
CA TYR A 366 -21.60 16.00 1.36
C TYR A 366 -23.11 16.26 1.41
N ARG A 367 -23.70 16.51 2.58
CA ARG A 367 -25.10 17.00 2.67
C ARG A 367 -25.25 18.39 2.07
N ALA A 368 -24.34 19.32 2.38
CA ALA A 368 -24.39 20.68 1.83
C ALA A 368 -24.28 20.72 0.29
N ARG A 369 -23.58 19.73 -0.30
CA ARG A 369 -23.48 19.53 -1.75
C ARG A 369 -24.66 18.75 -2.36
N GLY A 370 -25.56 18.20 -1.54
CA GLY A 370 -26.69 17.37 -1.99
C GLY A 370 -26.29 15.96 -2.43
N TYR A 371 -25.09 15.49 -2.06
CA TYR A 371 -24.60 14.15 -2.38
C TYR A 371 -25.16 13.09 -1.44
N MET A 372 -25.50 13.50 -0.22
CA MET A 372 -26.16 12.69 0.81
C MET A 372 -27.46 13.35 1.23
N LYS A 373 -28.52 12.56 1.42
CA LYS A 373 -29.80 13.04 1.92
C LYS A 373 -29.82 13.14 3.45
#